data_AF-A0AAD7Y5G9-F1
#
_entry.id   AF-A0AAD7Y5G9-F1
#
_cell.length_a   1.000
_cell.length_b   1.000
_cell.length_c   1.000
_cell.angle_alpha   90.00
_cell.angle_beta   90.00
_cell.angle_gamma   90.00
#
_symmetry.space_group_name_H-M   'P 1'
#
loop_
_entity.id
_entity.type
_entity.pdbx_description
1 polymer ?
#
loop_
_entity_poly.entity_id
_entity_poly.type
_entity_poly.pdbx_seq_one_letter_code
_entity_poly.pdbx_strand_id
1 'polypeptide(L)'
;MPNRVPSEELPILEQLVSIKNRLNALKRDRSSYLKTQDIIPLKEETEEQIEKLSSFRGGDLLPKGVEPTRTDQVLDEVCQLLSLSFLSLGKTRETPAVYSQVVAIKQCFDRLEDFGIYAEEFLEPYERKLHEIQNILEIDSRENVLPESALKVVTARFNQCNRIYQKLLDTIHEVSPELVPTRNQLLRVRRHLVTIACRRKFHSSDIMAAQRELHEIDDKRVDGKFLDKDGNIPAGQAVVVGLLEQIYEYAHDLNVVTSASFSPALQTIRERLVEIKTQLERLELTHKWTLRQTDLFSYQHQLQDIVSMRCSDDDEDVNKRGKFLDENGDAPEGQTVLLFLLQKCYRMILILLSESVPVSEALTPIYNQLQTVKQCLLAVRNTGAPCSPEELYPYQMKLTSIDNLRKDGKFHDDEGNVPEGQAMCVSTLEECYGLLEELRQREDNSEDQSS
;
A
#
# COMPACT_ATOMS: atom_id res chain seq x y z
N MET A 1 -20.06 -12.29 17.59
CA MET A 1 -21.43 -12.77 17.25
C MET A 1 -21.61 -12.71 15.74
N PRO A 2 -22.40 -13.56 15.06
CA PRO A 2 -22.61 -13.39 13.63
C PRO A 2 -23.38 -12.09 13.40
N ASN A 3 -22.78 -11.15 12.67
CA ASN A 3 -23.31 -9.81 12.40
C ASN A 3 -24.75 -9.91 11.90
N ARG A 4 -25.73 -9.53 12.74
CA ARG A 4 -27.15 -9.60 12.41
C ARG A 4 -27.42 -8.74 11.17
N VAL A 5 -27.97 -9.37 10.14
CA VAL A 5 -28.43 -8.69 8.92
C VAL A 5 -29.92 -8.42 9.07
N PRO A 6 -30.40 -7.17 8.93
CA PRO A 6 -31.83 -6.88 8.86
C PRO A 6 -32.49 -7.71 7.76
N SER A 7 -33.69 -8.25 7.99
CA SER A 7 -34.38 -9.09 6.99
C SER A 7 -34.58 -8.38 5.64
N GLU A 8 -34.68 -7.06 5.67
CA GLU A 8 -34.82 -6.18 4.51
C GLU A 8 -33.52 -6.08 3.68
N GLU A 9 -32.35 -6.28 4.30
CA GLU A 9 -31.05 -6.26 3.62
C GLU A 9 -30.64 -7.62 3.05
N LEU A 10 -31.32 -8.72 3.41
CA LEU A 10 -30.99 -10.08 2.95
C LEU A 10 -30.97 -10.21 1.41
N PRO A 11 -31.96 -9.68 0.65
CA PRO A 11 -31.92 -9.76 -0.81
C PRO A 11 -30.73 -9.01 -1.40
N ILE A 12 -30.35 -7.87 -0.82
CA ILE A 12 -29.19 -7.08 -1.23
C ILE A 12 -27.91 -7.88 -0.97
N LEU A 13 -27.79 -8.47 0.21
CA LEU A 13 -26.65 -9.31 0.58
C LEU A 13 -26.48 -10.49 -0.40
N GLU A 14 -27.55 -11.19 -0.75
CA GLU A 14 -27.50 -12.31 -1.70
C GLU A 14 -26.97 -11.88 -3.07
N GLN A 15 -27.43 -10.72 -3.57
CA GLN A 15 -26.94 -10.15 -4.83
C GLN A 15 -25.47 -9.73 -4.75
N LEU A 16 -25.07 -9.07 -3.68
CA LEU A 16 -23.67 -8.68 -3.47
C LEU A 16 -22.75 -9.91 -3.38
N VAL A 17 -23.19 -11.00 -2.73
CA VAL A 17 -22.44 -12.27 -2.71
C VAL A 17 -22.31 -12.87 -4.10
N SER A 18 -23.37 -12.82 -4.91
CA SER A 18 -23.34 -13.25 -6.32
C SER A 18 -22.31 -12.46 -7.14
N ILE A 19 -22.35 -11.13 -7.04
CA ILE A 19 -21.40 -10.21 -7.69
C ILE A 19 -19.96 -10.52 -7.24
N LYS A 20 -19.73 -10.65 -5.93
CA LYS A 20 -18.42 -11.02 -5.36
C LYS A 20 -17.88 -12.31 -5.97
N ASN A 21 -18.72 -13.33 -6.12
CA ASN A 21 -18.32 -14.62 -6.68
C ASN A 21 -17.95 -14.50 -8.16
N ARG A 22 -18.72 -13.74 -8.95
CA ARG A 22 -18.43 -13.45 -10.37
C ARG A 22 -17.12 -12.68 -10.54
N LEU A 23 -16.89 -11.64 -9.72
CA LEU A 23 -15.62 -10.89 -9.72
C LEU A 23 -14.43 -11.78 -9.35
N ASN A 24 -14.58 -12.66 -8.36
CA ASN A 24 -13.53 -13.62 -8.00
C ASN A 24 -13.26 -14.63 -9.12
N ALA A 25 -14.28 -15.07 -9.86
CA ALA A 25 -14.11 -15.94 -11.01
C ALA A 25 -13.31 -15.23 -12.13
N LEU A 26 -13.68 -13.99 -12.47
CA LEU A 26 -12.96 -13.17 -13.47
C LEU A 26 -11.52 -12.85 -13.08
N LYS A 27 -11.24 -12.71 -11.78
CA LYS A 27 -9.89 -12.54 -11.26
C LYS A 27 -9.06 -13.82 -11.36
N ARG A 28 -9.67 -14.99 -11.14
CA ARG A 28 -9.00 -16.30 -11.19
C ARG A 28 -8.82 -16.83 -12.60
N ASP A 29 -9.65 -16.40 -13.54
CA ASP A 29 -9.50 -16.75 -14.93
C ASP A 29 -8.22 -16.13 -15.52
N ARG A 30 -7.35 -17.01 -16.02
CA ARG A 30 -6.06 -16.68 -16.65
C ARG A 30 -6.01 -17.07 -18.12
N SER A 31 -7.14 -17.51 -18.68
CA SER A 31 -7.23 -17.90 -20.10
C SER A 31 -7.21 -16.70 -21.04
N SER A 32 -7.66 -15.52 -20.57
CA SER A 32 -7.65 -14.28 -21.32
C SER A 32 -7.47 -13.05 -20.41
N TYR A 33 -7.10 -11.92 -21.00
CA TYR A 33 -6.94 -10.64 -20.30
C TYR A 33 -8.27 -10.08 -19.78
N LEU A 34 -8.23 -9.17 -18.80
CA LEU A 34 -9.44 -8.60 -18.24
C LEU A 34 -10.03 -7.61 -19.23
N LYS A 35 -11.34 -7.72 -19.48
CA LYS A 35 -12.03 -6.86 -20.43
C LYS A 35 -12.96 -5.92 -19.70
N THR A 36 -13.06 -4.70 -20.23
CA THR A 36 -14.00 -3.69 -19.73
C THR A 36 -15.44 -4.18 -19.80
N GLN A 37 -15.80 -4.92 -20.86
CA GLN A 37 -17.16 -5.44 -21.08
C GLN A 37 -17.61 -6.44 -20.01
N ASP A 38 -16.68 -7.14 -19.36
CA ASP A 38 -17.00 -8.10 -18.29
C ASP A 38 -17.18 -7.42 -16.92
N ILE A 39 -16.54 -6.26 -16.73
CA ILE A 39 -16.50 -5.54 -15.44
C ILE A 39 -17.57 -4.47 -15.34
N ILE A 40 -17.87 -3.74 -16.42
CA ILE A 40 -18.86 -2.67 -16.40
C ILE A 40 -20.25 -3.15 -15.95
N PRO A 41 -20.78 -4.30 -16.42
CA PRO A 41 -22.07 -4.81 -15.93
C PRO A 41 -22.06 -5.09 -14.43
N LEU A 42 -20.96 -5.64 -13.90
CA LEU A 42 -20.82 -5.92 -12.46
C LEU A 42 -20.74 -4.64 -11.63
N LYS A 43 -20.12 -3.59 -12.18
CA LYS A 43 -20.07 -2.25 -11.59
C LYS A 43 -21.48 -1.65 -11.52
N GLU A 44 -22.23 -1.68 -12.61
CA GLU A 44 -23.63 -1.20 -12.67
C GLU A 44 -24.55 -1.97 -11.72
N GLU A 45 -24.47 -3.31 -11.71
CA GLU A 45 -25.22 -4.15 -10.75
C GLU A 45 -24.90 -3.79 -9.30
N THR A 46 -23.63 -3.48 -8.99
CA THR A 46 -23.21 -3.05 -7.65
C THR A 46 -23.78 -1.68 -7.29
N GLU A 47 -23.78 -0.73 -8.23
CA GLU A 47 -24.36 0.60 -8.06
C GLU A 47 -25.85 0.53 -7.74
N GLU A 48 -26.60 -0.34 -8.43
CA GLU A 48 -28.01 -0.58 -8.13
C GLU A 48 -28.23 -1.11 -6.71
N GLN A 49 -27.37 -2.03 -6.24
CA GLN A 49 -27.46 -2.55 -4.88
C GLN A 49 -27.13 -1.47 -3.84
N ILE A 50 -26.15 -0.61 -4.12
CA ILE A 50 -25.81 0.54 -3.27
C ILE A 50 -26.99 1.51 -3.19
N GLU A 51 -27.67 1.79 -4.30
CA GLU A 51 -28.84 2.68 -4.32
C GLU A 51 -30.02 2.12 -3.52
N LYS A 52 -30.29 0.81 -3.66
CA LYS A 52 -31.31 0.12 -2.84
C LYS A 52 -30.95 0.20 -1.36
N LEU A 53 -29.70 -0.11 -1.01
CA LEU A 53 -29.22 -0.04 0.38
C LEU A 53 -29.33 1.38 0.94
N SER A 54 -28.96 2.38 0.15
CA SER A 54 -29.06 3.81 0.50
C SER A 54 -30.51 4.20 0.78
N SER A 55 -31.44 3.71 -0.04
CA SER A 55 -32.87 3.98 0.12
C SER A 55 -33.42 3.39 1.41
N PHE A 56 -33.04 2.15 1.75
CA PHE A 56 -33.45 1.50 3.00
C PHE A 56 -32.88 2.19 4.24
N ARG A 57 -31.65 2.71 4.16
CA ARG A 57 -30.98 3.39 5.28
C ARG A 57 -31.24 4.90 5.35
N GLY A 58 -32.19 5.42 4.56
CA GLY A 58 -32.53 6.85 4.58
C GLY A 58 -31.40 7.78 4.10
N GLY A 59 -30.51 7.27 3.24
CA GLY A 59 -29.40 8.02 2.65
C GLY A 59 -28.07 7.93 3.42
N ASP A 60 -28.03 7.29 4.60
CA ASP A 60 -26.79 7.05 5.34
C ASP A 60 -26.29 5.61 5.14
N LEU A 61 -25.39 5.43 4.18
CA LEU A 61 -24.82 4.13 3.84
C LEU A 61 -23.80 3.63 4.86
N LEU A 62 -23.17 4.52 5.62
CA LEU A 62 -22.10 4.21 6.57
C LEU A 62 -22.35 4.95 7.89
N PRO A 63 -23.37 4.55 8.65
CA PRO A 63 -23.73 5.22 9.90
C PRO A 63 -22.58 5.13 10.91
N LYS A 64 -22.25 6.29 11.50
CA LYS A 64 -21.18 6.39 12.49
C LYS A 64 -21.58 5.68 13.79
N GLY A 65 -20.69 4.87 14.33
CA GLY A 65 -20.87 4.22 15.64
C GLY A 65 -21.78 2.98 15.62
N VAL A 66 -22.15 2.49 14.44
CA VAL A 66 -22.85 1.22 14.26
C VAL A 66 -21.84 0.16 13.81
N GLU A 67 -21.88 -1.03 14.42
CA GLU A 67 -21.05 -2.14 13.97
C GLU A 67 -21.39 -2.52 12.52
N PRO A 68 -20.39 -2.73 11.66
CA PRO A 68 -20.64 -3.07 10.25
C PRO A 68 -21.39 -4.40 10.15
N THR A 69 -22.48 -4.40 9.40
CA THR A 69 -23.27 -5.61 9.14
C THR A 69 -22.51 -6.55 8.20
N ARG A 70 -23.01 -7.78 8.03
CA ARG A 70 -22.47 -8.68 7.00
C ARG A 70 -22.65 -8.08 5.60
N THR A 71 -23.73 -7.33 5.36
CA THR A 71 -23.96 -6.59 4.10
C THR A 71 -22.82 -5.61 3.85
N ASP A 72 -22.41 -4.85 4.88
CA ASP A 72 -21.33 -3.86 4.76
C ASP A 72 -19.99 -4.51 4.45
N GLN A 73 -19.70 -5.66 5.09
CA GLN A 73 -18.47 -6.41 4.82
C GLN A 73 -18.42 -6.91 3.37
N VAL A 74 -19.51 -7.49 2.86
CA VAL A 74 -19.55 -8.00 1.49
C VAL A 74 -19.52 -6.86 0.47
N LEU A 75 -20.21 -5.75 0.75
CA LEU A 75 -20.13 -4.55 -0.09
C LEU A 75 -18.68 -4.02 -0.17
N ASP A 76 -17.99 -3.94 0.97
CA ASP A 76 -16.60 -3.49 1.02
C ASP A 76 -15.68 -4.41 0.19
N GLU A 77 -15.86 -5.72 0.29
CA GLU A 77 -15.12 -6.70 -0.52
C GLU A 77 -15.41 -6.57 -2.03
N VAL A 78 -16.67 -6.35 -2.42
CA VAL A 78 -17.06 -6.12 -3.82
C VAL A 78 -16.41 -4.85 -4.35
N CYS A 79 -16.45 -3.74 -3.61
CA CYS A 79 -15.82 -2.48 -3.98
C CYS A 79 -14.29 -2.61 -4.13
N GLN A 80 -13.63 -3.36 -3.24
CA GLN A 80 -12.19 -3.65 -3.36
C GLN A 80 -11.87 -4.49 -4.61
N LEU A 81 -12.67 -5.52 -4.92
CA LEU A 81 -12.48 -6.35 -6.12
C LEU A 81 -12.73 -5.57 -7.42
N LEU A 82 -13.75 -4.72 -7.45
CA LEU A 82 -13.99 -3.79 -8.56
C LEU A 82 -12.81 -2.83 -8.72
N SER A 83 -12.33 -2.24 -7.63
CA SER A 83 -11.17 -1.36 -7.67
C SER A 83 -9.93 -2.01 -8.27
N LEU A 84 -9.59 -3.23 -7.83
CA LEU A 84 -8.47 -3.99 -8.40
C LEU A 84 -8.68 -4.32 -9.88
N SER A 85 -9.93 -4.55 -10.29
CA SER A 85 -10.30 -4.81 -11.68
C SER A 85 -10.11 -3.56 -12.55
N PHE A 86 -10.54 -2.38 -12.09
CA PHE A 86 -10.30 -1.11 -12.80
C PHE A 86 -8.81 -0.77 -12.89
N LEU A 87 -8.05 -0.99 -11.81
CA LEU A 87 -6.60 -0.84 -11.85
C LEU A 87 -5.95 -1.83 -12.85
N SER A 88 -6.43 -3.08 -12.95
CA SER A 88 -5.95 -4.07 -13.94
C SER A 88 -6.32 -3.69 -15.39
N LEU A 89 -7.42 -2.98 -15.57
CA LEU A 89 -7.82 -2.39 -16.85
C LEU A 89 -7.00 -1.14 -17.20
N GLY A 90 -6.09 -0.66 -16.35
CA GLY A 90 -5.32 0.57 -16.56
C GLY A 90 -6.09 1.86 -16.24
N LYS A 91 -7.36 1.76 -15.82
CA LYS A 91 -8.27 2.88 -15.50
C LYS A 91 -7.99 3.49 -14.12
N THR A 92 -6.74 3.83 -13.85
CA THR A 92 -6.24 4.25 -12.53
C THR A 92 -6.79 5.59 -12.03
N ARG A 93 -7.34 6.41 -12.94
CA ARG A 93 -7.85 7.77 -12.66
C ARG A 93 -9.37 7.84 -12.54
N GLU A 94 -10.04 6.69 -12.42
CA GLU A 94 -11.49 6.64 -12.19
C GLU A 94 -11.76 6.32 -10.71
N THR A 95 -12.83 6.86 -10.15
CA THR A 95 -13.22 6.67 -8.75
C THR A 95 -13.33 5.21 -8.32
N PRO A 96 -13.84 4.25 -9.12
CA PRO A 96 -13.83 2.85 -8.70
C PRO A 96 -12.41 2.33 -8.44
N ALA A 97 -11.41 2.82 -9.18
CA ALA A 97 -10.03 2.38 -9.06
C ALA A 97 -9.36 2.79 -7.74
N VAL A 98 -9.82 3.86 -7.08
CA VAL A 98 -9.16 4.38 -5.87
C VAL A 98 -9.63 3.69 -4.58
N TYR A 99 -10.72 2.91 -4.61
CA TYR A 99 -11.30 2.33 -3.38
C TYR A 99 -10.32 1.44 -2.61
N SER A 100 -9.62 0.53 -3.30
CA SER A 100 -8.62 -0.35 -2.67
C SER A 100 -7.46 0.43 -2.04
N GLN A 101 -7.09 1.57 -2.63
CA GLN A 101 -6.06 2.46 -2.10
C GLN A 101 -6.57 3.15 -0.82
N VAL A 102 -7.80 3.63 -0.80
CA VAL A 102 -8.44 4.22 0.40
C VAL A 102 -8.49 3.20 1.54
N VAL A 103 -8.89 1.95 1.26
CA VAL A 103 -8.91 0.88 2.26
C VAL A 103 -7.51 0.58 2.79
N ALA A 104 -6.50 0.49 1.92
CA ALA A 104 -5.12 0.25 2.31
C ALA A 104 -4.53 1.41 3.14
N ILE A 105 -4.86 2.67 2.81
CA ILE A 105 -4.49 3.85 3.60
C ILE A 105 -5.11 3.77 4.99
N LYS A 106 -6.41 3.47 5.10
CA LYS A 106 -7.08 3.28 6.38
C LYS A 106 -6.38 2.23 7.22
N GLN A 107 -6.08 1.07 6.64
CA GLN A 107 -5.37 -0.01 7.35
C GLN A 107 -3.99 0.44 7.85
N CYS A 108 -3.24 1.21 7.05
CA CYS A 108 -1.97 1.80 7.49
C CYS A 108 -2.17 2.78 8.65
N PHE A 109 -3.19 3.64 8.60
CA PHE A 109 -3.48 4.59 9.66
C PHE A 109 -3.94 3.91 10.95
N ASP A 110 -4.83 2.92 10.85
CA ASP A 110 -5.29 2.13 12.01
C ASP A 110 -4.12 1.43 12.72
N ARG A 111 -3.03 1.13 12.01
CA ARG A 111 -1.78 0.60 12.60
C ARG A 111 -0.85 1.71 13.08
N LEU A 112 -0.83 2.88 12.45
CA LEU A 112 -0.11 4.05 12.96
C LEU A 112 -0.75 4.58 14.26
N GLU A 113 -2.05 4.45 14.48
CA GLU A 113 -2.59 4.79 15.81
C GLU A 113 -1.96 3.94 16.93
N ASP A 114 -1.56 2.69 16.65
CA ASP A 114 -0.93 1.81 17.64
C ASP A 114 0.51 2.23 18.05
N PHE A 115 1.30 2.89 17.19
CA PHE A 115 2.71 3.25 17.50
C PHE A 115 2.91 4.67 18.05
N GLY A 116 1.87 5.50 18.11
CA GLY A 116 1.92 6.80 18.81
C GLY A 116 2.71 7.90 18.09
N ILE A 117 3.91 8.25 18.56
CA ILE A 117 4.61 9.50 18.15
C ILE A 117 5.27 9.36 16.78
N TYR A 118 5.12 10.39 15.92
CA TYR A 118 5.69 10.42 14.57
C TYR A 118 6.51 11.69 14.29
N ALA A 119 7.42 11.60 13.32
CA ALA A 119 7.87 12.80 12.62
C ALA A 119 6.92 13.08 11.45
N GLU A 120 6.71 14.35 11.16
CA GLU A 120 5.82 14.84 10.08
C GLU A 120 6.17 14.24 8.71
N GLU A 121 7.47 14.09 8.43
CA GLU A 121 8.01 13.46 7.22
C GLU A 121 7.44 12.05 6.95
N PHE A 122 6.99 11.32 7.98
CA PHE A 122 6.38 10.00 7.79
C PHE A 122 4.95 10.06 7.25
N LEU A 123 4.26 11.18 7.44
CA LEU A 123 2.89 11.39 6.98
C LEU A 123 2.82 11.98 5.56
N GLU A 124 3.87 12.68 5.10
CA GLU A 124 3.94 13.30 3.76
C GLU A 124 3.57 12.37 2.59
N PRO A 125 4.00 11.09 2.54
CA PRO A 125 3.61 10.21 1.43
C PRO A 125 2.10 9.94 1.41
N TYR A 126 1.48 9.85 2.59
CA TYR A 126 0.04 9.65 2.72
C TYR A 126 -0.72 10.91 2.35
N GLU A 127 -0.22 12.09 2.73
CA GLU A 127 -0.77 13.38 2.34
C GLU A 127 -0.85 13.50 0.83
N ARG A 128 0.27 13.29 0.12
CA ARG A 128 0.31 13.35 -1.35
C ARG A 128 -0.70 12.39 -1.97
N LYS A 129 -0.84 11.19 -1.40
CA LYS A 129 -1.77 10.19 -1.91
C LYS A 129 -3.23 10.56 -1.67
N LEU A 130 -3.55 11.11 -0.50
CA LEU A 130 -4.90 11.60 -0.19
C LEU A 130 -5.30 12.75 -1.13
N HIS A 131 -4.38 13.67 -1.43
CA HIS A 131 -4.62 14.74 -2.40
C HIS A 131 -4.86 14.20 -3.82
N GLU A 132 -4.10 13.20 -4.26
CA GLU A 132 -4.32 12.56 -5.56
C GLU A 132 -5.73 11.93 -5.65
N ILE A 133 -6.13 11.18 -4.62
CA ILE A 133 -7.45 10.55 -4.54
C ILE A 133 -8.55 11.62 -4.50
N GLN A 134 -8.35 12.70 -3.74
CA GLN A 134 -9.28 13.83 -3.68
C GLN A 134 -9.53 14.42 -5.06
N ASN A 135 -8.46 14.67 -5.83
CA ASN A 135 -8.58 15.23 -7.17
C ASN A 135 -9.39 14.33 -8.11
N ILE A 136 -9.19 13.01 -8.05
CA ILE A 136 -9.98 12.04 -8.83
C ILE A 136 -11.46 12.12 -8.47
N LEU A 137 -11.79 12.10 -7.17
CA LEU A 137 -13.16 12.17 -6.69
C LEU A 137 -13.85 13.49 -7.09
N GLU A 138 -13.13 14.62 -7.03
CA GLU A 138 -13.66 15.93 -7.41
C GLU A 138 -13.95 16.04 -8.91
N ILE A 139 -13.09 15.48 -9.75
CA ILE A 139 -13.29 15.46 -11.21
C ILE A 139 -14.51 14.60 -11.55
N ASP A 140 -14.56 13.36 -11.07
CA ASP A 140 -15.66 12.43 -11.36
C ASP A 140 -17.01 12.94 -10.84
N SER A 141 -16.99 13.64 -9.70
CA SER A 141 -18.18 14.30 -9.16
C SER A 141 -18.69 15.43 -10.05
N ARG A 142 -17.82 16.21 -10.68
CA ARG A 142 -18.21 17.31 -11.59
C ARG A 142 -18.75 16.77 -12.91
N GLU A 143 -18.14 15.71 -13.41
CA GLU A 143 -18.50 15.07 -14.68
C GLU A 143 -19.69 14.09 -14.55
N ASN A 144 -20.20 13.85 -13.33
CA ASN A 144 -21.29 12.91 -13.03
C ASN A 144 -21.06 11.50 -13.58
N VAL A 145 -19.82 10.99 -13.43
CA VAL A 145 -19.40 9.67 -13.94
C VAL A 145 -20.10 8.51 -13.21
N LEU A 146 -20.53 8.74 -11.97
CA LEU A 146 -21.11 7.75 -11.07
C LEU A 146 -22.44 8.23 -10.47
N PRO A 147 -23.36 7.30 -10.14
CA PRO A 147 -24.50 7.63 -9.30
C PRO A 147 -24.07 8.23 -7.95
N GLU A 148 -24.84 9.20 -7.46
CA GLU A 148 -24.51 9.94 -6.23
C GLU A 148 -24.36 9.00 -5.01
N SER A 149 -25.18 7.94 -4.94
CA SER A 149 -25.13 6.91 -3.89
C SER A 149 -23.80 6.14 -3.90
N ALA A 150 -23.31 5.76 -5.07
CA ALA A 150 -22.04 5.05 -5.24
C ALA A 150 -20.84 5.95 -4.91
N LEU A 151 -20.86 7.21 -5.37
CA LEU A 151 -19.83 8.19 -5.04
C LEU A 151 -19.77 8.42 -3.52
N LYS A 152 -20.92 8.54 -2.85
CA LYS A 152 -21.01 8.69 -1.38
C LYS A 152 -20.28 7.59 -0.61
N VAL A 153 -20.30 6.33 -1.06
CA VAL A 153 -19.58 5.23 -0.38
C VAL A 153 -18.08 5.50 -0.35
N VAL A 154 -17.49 5.82 -1.52
CA VAL A 154 -16.06 6.07 -1.64
C VAL A 154 -15.67 7.35 -0.90
N THR A 155 -16.43 8.43 -1.09
CA THR A 155 -16.20 9.72 -0.42
C THR A 155 -16.31 9.61 1.10
N ALA A 156 -17.23 8.82 1.63
CA ALA A 156 -17.36 8.61 3.07
C ALA A 156 -16.15 7.89 3.66
N ARG A 157 -15.65 6.84 3.00
CA ARG A 157 -14.41 6.13 3.39
C ARG A 157 -13.17 7.03 3.27
N PHE A 158 -13.08 7.80 2.19
CA PHE A 158 -12.01 8.79 2.01
C PHE A 158 -12.02 9.84 3.13
N ASN A 159 -13.19 10.39 3.45
CA ASN A 159 -13.35 11.34 4.54
C ASN A 159 -13.00 10.74 5.91
N GLN A 160 -13.26 9.44 6.11
CA GLN A 160 -12.78 8.73 7.31
C GLN A 160 -11.25 8.72 7.37
N CYS A 161 -10.58 8.41 6.26
CA CYS A 161 -9.11 8.44 6.19
C CYS A 161 -8.57 9.85 6.45
N ASN A 162 -9.17 10.89 5.86
CA ASN A 162 -8.78 12.27 6.13
C ASN A 162 -8.96 12.66 7.60
N ARG A 163 -10.04 12.24 8.27
CA ARG A 163 -10.21 12.50 9.71
C ARG A 163 -9.13 11.83 10.55
N ILE A 164 -8.80 10.58 10.24
CA ILE A 164 -7.72 9.87 10.95
C ILE A 164 -6.37 10.52 10.67
N TYR A 165 -6.11 10.94 9.42
CA TYR A 165 -4.91 11.69 9.06
C TYR A 165 -4.79 12.99 9.86
N GLN A 166 -5.86 13.79 9.93
CA GLN A 166 -5.87 15.03 10.73
C GLN A 166 -5.67 14.74 12.21
N LYS A 167 -6.32 13.70 12.76
CA LYS A 167 -6.08 13.27 14.14
C LYS A 167 -4.61 12.89 14.37
N LEU A 168 -3.99 12.13 13.45
CA LEU A 168 -2.58 11.76 13.53
C LEU A 168 -1.68 13.01 13.44
N LEU A 169 -2.02 13.98 12.59
CA LEU A 169 -1.31 15.25 12.47
C LEU A 169 -1.43 16.09 13.76
N ASP A 170 -2.64 16.15 14.35
CA ASP A 170 -2.90 16.82 15.62
C ASP A 170 -2.17 16.15 16.80
N THR A 171 -1.88 14.85 16.70
CA THR A 171 -1.02 14.15 17.69
C THR A 171 0.47 14.44 17.51
N ILE A 172 0.90 15.12 16.43
CA ILE A 172 2.29 15.55 16.31
C ILE A 172 2.54 16.62 17.36
N HIS A 173 3.25 16.21 18.41
CA HIS A 173 3.54 17.10 19.52
C HIS A 173 4.61 18.14 19.15
N GLU A 174 4.39 19.37 19.59
CA GLU A 174 5.41 20.41 19.59
C GLU A 174 6.54 20.01 20.53
N VAL A 175 7.74 19.90 19.97
CA VAL A 175 8.97 19.56 20.69
C VAL A 175 9.93 20.71 20.48
N SER A 176 10.43 21.25 21.58
CA SER A 176 11.40 22.34 21.57
C SER A 176 12.62 22.00 20.68
N PRO A 177 13.23 22.99 19.99
CA PRO A 177 14.37 22.76 19.11
C PRO A 177 15.53 21.99 19.77
N GLU A 178 15.69 22.13 21.09
CA GLU A 178 16.69 21.46 21.91
C GLU A 178 16.45 19.94 22.00
N LEU A 179 15.20 19.50 21.99
CA LEU A 179 14.81 18.08 22.09
C LEU A 179 14.61 17.41 20.74
N VAL A 180 14.48 18.18 19.65
CA VAL A 180 14.35 17.64 18.28
C VAL A 180 15.49 16.67 17.91
N PRO A 181 16.78 16.95 18.20
CA PRO A 181 17.86 16.00 17.94
C PRO A 181 17.67 14.65 18.65
N THR A 182 17.29 14.69 19.93
CA THR A 182 17.04 13.48 20.74
C THR A 182 15.85 12.70 20.19
N ARG A 183 14.74 13.38 19.88
CA ARG A 183 13.57 12.77 19.24
C ARG A 183 13.94 12.08 17.94
N ASN A 184 14.69 12.74 17.06
CA ASN A 184 15.10 12.18 15.77
C ASN A 184 16.02 10.97 15.94
N GLN A 185 16.90 10.99 16.96
CA GLN A 185 17.73 9.83 17.31
C GLN A 185 16.87 8.64 17.77
N LEU A 186 15.89 8.86 18.65
CA LEU A 186 14.93 7.82 19.07
C LEU A 186 14.13 7.25 17.89
N LEU A 187 13.62 8.11 17.00
CA LEU A 187 12.91 7.67 15.80
C LEU A 187 13.82 6.85 14.86
N ARG A 188 15.12 7.14 14.80
CA ARG A 188 16.11 6.32 14.08
C ARG A 188 16.28 4.95 14.72
N VAL A 189 16.42 4.89 16.06
CA VAL A 189 16.51 3.61 16.78
C VAL A 189 15.25 2.78 16.55
N ARG A 190 14.05 3.38 16.64
CA ARG A 190 12.79 2.72 16.36
C ARG A 190 12.76 2.12 14.96
N ARG A 191 13.15 2.89 13.93
CA ARG A 191 13.27 2.39 12.55
C ARG A 191 14.25 1.21 12.44
N HIS A 192 15.35 1.26 13.18
CA HIS A 192 16.32 0.16 13.20
C HIS A 192 15.71 -1.12 13.80
N LEU A 193 14.99 -1.02 14.93
CA LEU A 193 14.27 -2.14 15.54
C LEU A 193 13.20 -2.72 14.61
N VAL A 194 12.38 -1.87 13.97
CA VAL A 194 11.38 -2.31 12.97
C VAL A 194 12.04 -3.09 11.84
N THR A 195 13.20 -2.61 11.36
CA THR A 195 13.96 -3.27 10.29
C THR A 195 14.45 -4.65 10.73
N ILE A 196 14.94 -4.79 11.97
CA ILE A 196 15.38 -6.07 12.53
C ILE A 196 14.18 -7.03 12.67
N ALA A 197 13.08 -6.55 13.25
CA ALA A 197 11.87 -7.33 13.48
C ALA A 197 11.27 -7.91 12.18
N CYS A 198 11.38 -7.16 11.09
CA CYS A 198 10.89 -7.57 9.78
C CYS A 198 11.81 -8.56 9.02
N ARG A 199 12.94 -8.97 9.61
CA ARG A 199 13.81 -10.00 9.01
C ARG A 199 13.22 -11.40 9.21
N ARG A 200 13.50 -12.30 8.26
CA ARG A 200 13.10 -13.71 8.37
C ARG A 200 13.67 -14.38 9.62
N LYS A 201 14.91 -14.06 9.97
CA LYS A 201 15.57 -14.47 11.21
C LYS A 201 16.42 -13.29 11.72
N PHE A 202 16.48 -13.15 13.03
CA PHE A 202 17.36 -12.22 13.73
C PHE A 202 17.72 -12.80 15.10
N HIS A 203 18.77 -12.27 15.71
CA HIS A 203 19.31 -12.72 16.98
C HIS A 203 19.39 -11.57 17.99
N SER A 204 19.52 -11.87 19.28
CA SER A 204 19.66 -10.84 20.32
C SER A 204 20.84 -9.88 20.04
N SER A 205 21.92 -10.39 19.44
CA SER A 205 23.07 -9.57 19.02
C SER A 205 22.72 -8.48 18.00
N ASP A 206 21.69 -8.68 17.16
CA ASP A 206 21.20 -7.65 16.23
C ASP A 206 20.55 -6.48 16.98
N ILE A 207 19.96 -6.74 18.15
CA ILE A 207 19.23 -5.76 18.96
C ILE A 207 20.17 -4.98 19.88
N MET A 208 21.31 -5.56 20.26
CA MET A 208 22.27 -4.95 21.18
C MET A 208 22.75 -3.57 20.73
N ALA A 209 22.89 -3.34 19.42
CA ALA A 209 23.29 -2.02 18.91
C ALA A 209 22.23 -0.95 19.20
N ALA A 210 20.95 -1.27 18.98
CA ALA A 210 19.84 -0.39 19.32
C ALA A 210 19.76 -0.14 20.83
N GLN A 211 19.93 -1.18 21.65
CA GLN A 211 19.89 -1.05 23.12
C GLN A 211 21.01 -0.16 23.65
N ARG A 212 22.24 -0.30 23.12
CA ARG A 212 23.35 0.59 23.47
C ARG A 212 23.03 2.04 23.13
N GLU A 213 22.51 2.29 21.93
CA GLU A 213 22.12 3.64 21.53
C GLU A 213 21.00 4.21 22.43
N LEU A 214 20.04 3.38 22.87
CA LEU A 214 19.02 3.81 23.84
C LEU A 214 19.64 4.19 25.17
N HIS A 215 20.58 3.38 25.69
CA HIS A 215 21.28 3.69 26.93
C HIS A 215 22.09 4.98 26.81
N GLU A 216 22.79 5.21 25.70
CA GLU A 216 23.51 6.46 25.46
C GLU A 216 22.58 7.67 25.38
N ILE A 217 21.35 7.50 24.89
CA ILE A 217 20.33 8.56 24.91
C ILE A 217 19.84 8.77 26.34
N ASP A 218 19.57 7.69 27.06
CA ASP A 218 19.09 7.71 28.44
C ASP A 218 20.10 8.38 29.40
N ASP A 219 21.39 8.09 29.23
CA ASP A 219 22.49 8.66 30.03
C ASP A 219 22.61 10.19 29.92
N LYS A 220 21.99 10.79 28.89
CA LYS A 220 21.91 12.26 28.76
C LYS A 220 20.88 12.87 29.71
N ARG A 221 20.03 12.05 30.36
CA ARG A 221 19.02 12.50 31.31
C ARG A 221 19.65 12.77 32.67
N VAL A 222 19.29 13.88 33.28
CA VAL A 222 19.59 14.22 34.68
C VAL A 222 18.29 14.14 35.46
N ASP A 223 18.26 13.32 36.52
CA ASP A 223 17.05 13.02 37.31
C ASP A 223 15.85 12.59 36.43
N GLY A 224 16.12 11.78 35.40
CA GLY A 224 15.12 11.29 34.45
C GLY A 224 14.61 12.32 33.44
N LYS A 225 15.26 13.49 33.36
CA LYS A 225 14.85 14.60 32.48
C LYS A 225 15.96 15.02 31.52
N PHE A 226 15.60 15.42 30.30
CA PHE A 226 16.52 16.09 29.39
C PHE A 226 16.50 17.57 29.74
N LEU A 227 17.68 18.17 29.83
CA LEU A 227 17.85 19.58 30.19
C LEU A 227 18.41 20.36 28.99
N ASP A 228 18.03 21.63 28.86
CA ASP A 228 18.67 22.54 27.91
C ASP A 228 20.04 23.03 28.41
N LYS A 229 20.66 23.93 27.62
CA LYS A 229 21.97 24.52 27.94
C LYS A 229 21.98 25.34 29.23
N ASP A 230 20.82 25.81 29.66
CA ASP A 230 20.63 26.64 30.86
C ASP A 230 20.17 25.80 32.07
N GLY A 231 20.02 24.48 31.90
CA GLY A 231 19.59 23.55 32.95
C GLY A 231 18.08 23.49 33.17
N ASN A 232 17.27 24.08 32.28
CA ASN A 232 15.81 24.04 32.36
C ASN A 232 15.24 22.83 31.61
N ILE A 233 13.99 22.49 31.92
CA ILE A 233 13.27 21.40 31.26
C ILE A 233 12.64 21.95 29.97
N PRO A 234 13.05 21.47 28.79
CA PRO A 234 12.51 21.97 27.53
C PRO A 234 11.05 21.50 27.30
N ALA A 235 10.29 22.26 26.52
CA ALA A 235 8.94 21.86 26.11
C ALA A 235 8.98 20.59 25.26
N GLY A 236 8.02 19.68 25.47
CA GLY A 236 7.96 18.37 24.81
C GLY A 236 8.69 17.24 25.55
N GLN A 237 9.20 17.48 26.76
CA GLN A 237 9.91 16.47 27.58
C GLN A 237 9.14 15.15 27.74
N ALA A 238 7.87 15.21 28.13
CA ALA A 238 7.05 14.01 28.36
C ALA A 238 6.90 13.14 27.10
N VAL A 239 6.83 13.77 25.93
CA VAL A 239 6.72 13.10 24.64
C VAL A 239 7.99 12.32 24.34
N VAL A 240 9.16 12.95 24.51
CA VAL A 240 10.45 12.29 24.24
C VAL A 240 10.73 11.17 25.25
N VAL A 241 10.35 11.35 26.51
CA VAL A 241 10.48 10.30 27.54
C VAL A 241 9.55 9.12 27.25
N GLY A 242 8.27 9.36 26.93
CA GLY A 242 7.35 8.30 26.55
C GLY A 242 7.79 7.54 25.30
N LEU A 243 8.36 8.25 24.31
CA LEU A 243 8.97 7.61 23.13
C LEU A 243 10.16 6.73 23.52
N LEU A 244 11.03 7.19 24.42
CA LEU A 244 12.18 6.42 24.90
C LEU A 244 11.71 5.13 25.60
N GLU A 245 10.75 5.24 26.52
CA GLU A 245 10.17 4.09 27.24
C GLU A 245 9.54 3.08 26.28
N GLN A 246 8.73 3.56 25.33
CA GLN A 246 8.13 2.72 24.30
C GLN A 246 9.18 1.97 23.46
N ILE A 247 10.28 2.64 23.09
CA ILE A 247 11.34 1.99 22.29
C ILE A 247 12.13 0.97 23.14
N TYR A 248 12.29 1.21 24.44
CA TYR A 248 12.82 0.20 25.36
C TYR A 248 11.92 -1.04 25.43
N GLU A 249 10.61 -0.86 25.55
CA GLU A 249 9.64 -1.96 25.51
C GLU A 249 9.74 -2.74 24.20
N TYR A 250 9.84 -2.05 23.06
CA TYR A 250 10.05 -2.71 21.77
C TYR A 250 11.35 -3.53 21.72
N ALA A 251 12.45 -2.98 22.22
CA ALA A 251 13.73 -3.71 22.27
C ALA A 251 13.66 -4.94 23.19
N HIS A 252 12.93 -4.83 24.31
CA HIS A 252 12.68 -5.94 25.23
C HIS A 252 11.84 -7.04 24.56
N ASP A 253 10.69 -6.68 23.99
CA ASP A 253 9.80 -7.59 23.26
C ASP A 253 10.55 -8.34 22.15
N LEU A 254 11.38 -7.64 21.38
CA LEU A 254 12.16 -8.28 20.31
C LEU A 254 13.22 -9.24 20.87
N ASN A 255 13.79 -8.99 22.05
CA ASN A 255 14.68 -9.96 22.70
C ASN A 255 13.91 -11.21 23.14
N VAL A 256 12.68 -11.05 23.66
CA VAL A 256 11.80 -12.18 24.00
C VAL A 256 11.59 -13.09 22.78
N VAL A 257 11.38 -12.51 21.59
CA VAL A 257 11.23 -13.27 20.32
C VAL A 257 12.45 -14.14 19.99
N THR A 258 13.65 -13.74 20.43
CA THR A 258 14.90 -14.50 20.21
C THR A 258 15.16 -15.57 21.27
N SER A 259 14.35 -15.60 22.33
CA SER A 259 14.50 -16.50 23.46
C SER A 259 13.68 -17.78 23.29
N ALA A 260 13.99 -18.80 24.08
CA ALA A 260 13.22 -20.05 24.11
C ALA A 260 11.83 -19.91 24.73
N SER A 261 11.55 -18.79 25.42
CA SER A 261 10.25 -18.52 26.05
C SER A 261 9.25 -17.81 25.13
N PHE A 262 9.61 -17.57 23.86
CA PHE A 262 8.67 -16.98 22.91
C PHE A 262 7.49 -17.91 22.64
N SER A 263 6.27 -17.37 22.72
CA SER A 263 5.05 -18.14 22.57
C SER A 263 4.97 -18.86 21.21
N PRO A 264 4.74 -20.19 21.19
CA PRO A 264 4.54 -20.93 19.94
C PRO A 264 3.39 -20.40 19.08
N ALA A 265 2.29 -19.96 19.73
CA ALA A 265 1.14 -19.38 19.03
C ALA A 265 1.53 -18.09 18.27
N LEU A 266 2.26 -17.19 18.93
CA LEU A 266 2.78 -15.98 18.28
C LEU A 266 3.80 -16.30 17.18
N GLN A 267 4.62 -17.33 17.37
CA GLN A 267 5.59 -17.79 16.36
C GLN A 267 4.89 -18.26 15.07
N THR A 268 3.77 -18.99 15.18
CA THR A 268 2.97 -19.38 14.00
C THR A 268 2.43 -18.15 13.24
N ILE A 269 1.91 -17.15 13.96
CA ILE A 269 1.42 -15.91 13.33
C ILE A 269 2.59 -15.15 12.67
N ARG A 270 3.74 -15.07 13.36
CA ARG A 270 4.95 -14.41 12.85
C ARG A 270 5.42 -15.06 11.55
N GLU A 271 5.47 -16.38 11.48
CA GLU A 271 5.89 -17.12 10.28
C GLU A 271 4.98 -16.82 9.09
N ARG A 272 3.66 -16.82 9.31
CA ARG A 272 2.68 -16.44 8.29
C ARG A 272 2.88 -15.00 7.80
N LEU A 273 3.09 -14.05 8.71
CA LEU A 273 3.35 -12.65 8.34
C LEU A 273 4.67 -12.49 7.58
N VAL A 274 5.73 -13.18 7.98
CA VAL A 274 7.03 -13.17 7.28
C VAL A 274 6.88 -13.75 5.87
N GLU A 275 6.09 -14.80 5.69
CA GLU A 275 5.81 -15.37 4.37
C GLU A 275 5.07 -14.38 3.48
N ILE A 276 3.96 -13.78 3.96
CA ILE A 276 3.21 -12.75 3.24
C ILE A 276 4.14 -11.60 2.84
N LYS A 277 4.91 -11.08 3.80
CA LYS A 277 5.90 -10.01 3.57
C LYS A 277 6.89 -10.39 2.47
N THR A 278 7.47 -11.59 2.54
CA THR A 278 8.46 -12.07 1.56
C THR A 278 7.86 -12.16 0.16
N GLN A 279 6.61 -12.60 0.06
CA GLN A 279 5.90 -12.67 -1.22
C GLN A 279 5.63 -11.26 -1.77
N LEU A 280 5.20 -10.31 -0.93
CA LEU A 280 5.04 -8.90 -1.30
C LEU A 280 6.38 -8.26 -1.73
N GLU A 281 7.49 -8.57 -1.06
CA GLU A 281 8.82 -7.98 -1.36
C GLU A 281 9.31 -8.46 -2.72
N ARG A 282 9.06 -9.73 -3.04
CA ARG A 282 9.35 -10.30 -4.35
C ARG A 282 8.54 -9.62 -5.46
N LEU A 283 7.27 -9.30 -5.20
CA LEU A 283 6.41 -8.61 -6.16
C LEU A 283 6.95 -7.21 -6.45
N GLU A 284 7.25 -6.44 -5.39
CA GLU A 284 7.85 -5.10 -5.49
C GLU A 284 9.15 -5.15 -6.31
N LEU A 285 10.09 -6.04 -5.97
CA LEU A 285 11.38 -6.14 -6.65
C LEU A 285 11.30 -6.49 -8.13
N THR A 286 10.35 -7.32 -8.54
CA THR A 286 10.30 -7.81 -9.92
C THR A 286 9.75 -6.77 -10.90
N HIS A 287 8.93 -5.81 -10.43
CA HIS A 287 8.22 -4.79 -11.24
C HIS A 287 7.54 -5.32 -12.54
N LYS A 288 7.35 -6.64 -12.65
CA LYS A 288 6.83 -7.36 -13.83
C LYS A 288 5.63 -8.18 -13.45
N TRP A 289 4.68 -7.55 -12.78
CA TRP A 289 3.50 -8.21 -12.26
C TRP A 289 2.25 -7.49 -12.77
N THR A 290 1.18 -8.26 -13.03
CA THR A 290 -0.15 -7.69 -13.29
C THR A 290 -0.96 -7.77 -12.02
N LEU A 291 -1.80 -6.77 -11.74
CA LEU A 291 -2.67 -6.75 -10.56
C LEU A 291 -3.59 -7.97 -10.46
N ARG A 292 -3.95 -8.58 -11.60
CA ARG A 292 -4.73 -9.81 -11.61
C ARG A 292 -3.91 -11.03 -11.21
N GLN A 293 -2.65 -11.13 -11.67
CA GLN A 293 -1.73 -12.20 -11.25
C GLN A 293 -1.36 -12.08 -9.78
N THR A 294 -1.22 -10.83 -9.30
CA THR A 294 -0.89 -10.52 -7.93
C THR A 294 -2.14 -10.57 -7.05
N ASP A 295 -2.23 -11.56 -6.17
CA ASP A 295 -3.41 -11.71 -5.32
C ASP A 295 -3.42 -10.76 -4.09
N LEU A 296 -3.33 -9.44 -4.34
CA LEU A 296 -3.33 -8.41 -3.30
C LEU A 296 -4.57 -8.48 -2.41
N PHE A 297 -5.73 -8.75 -2.99
CA PHE A 297 -6.97 -8.94 -2.23
C PHE A 297 -6.88 -10.09 -1.23
N SER A 298 -6.33 -11.25 -1.63
CA SER A 298 -6.16 -12.37 -0.71
C SER A 298 -5.14 -12.04 0.38
N TYR A 299 -4.07 -11.29 0.09
CA TYR A 299 -3.14 -10.83 1.13
C TYR A 299 -3.83 -9.87 2.11
N GLN A 300 -4.63 -8.92 1.63
CA GLN A 300 -5.41 -8.02 2.50
C GLN A 300 -6.35 -8.80 3.42
N HIS A 301 -7.06 -9.80 2.88
CA HIS A 301 -7.96 -10.64 3.68
C HIS A 301 -7.20 -11.46 4.72
N GLN A 302 -6.08 -12.08 4.34
CA GLN A 302 -5.24 -12.83 5.27
C GLN A 302 -4.70 -11.96 6.42
N LEU A 303 -4.30 -10.72 6.12
CA LEU A 303 -3.87 -9.77 7.16
C LEU A 303 -5.04 -9.36 8.06
N GLN A 304 -6.23 -9.14 7.48
CA GLN A 304 -7.43 -8.83 8.24
C GLN A 304 -7.83 -9.99 9.17
N ASP A 305 -7.70 -11.23 8.70
CA ASP A 305 -7.92 -12.44 9.51
C ASP A 305 -6.93 -12.52 10.67
N ILE A 306 -5.69 -12.08 10.48
CA ILE A 306 -4.71 -12.02 11.57
C ILE A 306 -5.08 -10.90 12.55
N VAL A 307 -5.47 -9.72 12.06
CA VAL A 307 -5.90 -8.61 12.92
C VAL A 307 -7.13 -8.99 13.75
N SER A 308 -8.07 -9.75 13.19
CA SER A 308 -9.27 -10.21 13.88
C SER A 308 -9.02 -11.29 14.95
N MET A 309 -7.81 -11.86 15.01
CA MET A 309 -7.40 -12.74 16.12
C MET A 309 -7.07 -11.96 17.39
N ARG A 310 -6.89 -10.63 17.31
CA ARG A 310 -6.66 -9.78 18.49
C ARG A 310 -7.95 -9.66 19.29
N CYS A 311 -7.84 -9.57 20.61
CA CYS A 311 -8.98 -9.22 21.45
C CYS A 311 -9.54 -7.85 21.08
N SER A 312 -10.87 -7.73 21.14
CA SER A 312 -11.57 -6.48 20.89
C SER A 312 -11.11 -5.37 21.82
N ASP A 313 -11.17 -4.13 21.35
CA ASP A 313 -10.84 -2.96 22.18
C ASP A 313 -11.82 -2.79 23.35
N ASP A 314 -12.99 -3.43 23.29
CA ASP A 314 -14.02 -3.44 24.34
C ASP A 314 -13.86 -4.57 25.38
N ASP A 315 -12.73 -5.28 25.40
CA ASP A 315 -12.50 -6.35 26.39
C ASP A 315 -12.56 -5.82 27.84
N GLU A 316 -13.11 -6.61 28.76
CA GLU A 316 -13.20 -6.25 30.18
C GLU A 316 -11.81 -6.12 30.82
N ASP A 317 -10.84 -6.94 30.40
CA ASP A 317 -9.46 -6.86 30.85
C ASP A 317 -8.66 -5.88 29.99
N VAL A 318 -8.34 -4.73 30.57
CA VAL A 318 -7.55 -3.67 29.92
C VAL A 318 -6.21 -4.19 29.40
N ASN A 319 -5.62 -5.20 30.05
CA ASN A 319 -4.32 -5.77 29.63
C ASN A 319 -4.43 -6.64 28.37
N LYS A 320 -5.64 -7.09 28.02
CA LYS A 320 -5.89 -7.95 26.85
C LYS A 320 -6.35 -7.19 25.62
N ARG A 321 -6.85 -5.96 25.77
CA ARG A 321 -7.34 -5.11 24.67
C ARG A 321 -6.32 -4.97 23.55
N GLY A 322 -6.70 -5.33 22.34
CA GLY A 322 -5.82 -5.27 21.17
C GLY A 322 -4.60 -6.21 21.24
N LYS A 323 -4.57 -7.20 22.12
CA LYS A 323 -3.50 -8.21 22.19
C LYS A 323 -3.92 -9.52 21.54
N PHE A 324 -2.95 -10.25 21.03
CA PHE A 324 -3.07 -11.66 20.68
C PHE A 324 -3.02 -12.48 21.96
N LEU A 325 -3.91 -13.47 22.07
CA LEU A 325 -3.92 -14.39 23.20
C LEU A 325 -3.27 -15.73 22.82
N ASP A 326 -2.69 -16.39 23.81
CA ASP A 326 -2.24 -17.77 23.69
C ASP A 326 -3.38 -18.78 23.97
N GLU A 327 -3.03 -20.07 23.99
CA GLU A 327 -3.97 -21.16 24.26
C GLU A 327 -4.61 -21.10 25.66
N ASN A 328 -3.98 -20.39 26.61
CA ASN A 328 -4.48 -20.20 27.97
C ASN A 328 -5.38 -18.96 28.09
N GLY A 329 -5.49 -18.15 27.03
CA GLY A 329 -6.22 -16.89 27.03
C GLY A 329 -5.44 -15.74 27.66
N ASP A 330 -4.12 -15.87 27.83
CA ASP A 330 -3.24 -14.83 28.34
C ASP A 330 -2.59 -14.06 27.18
N ALA A 331 -2.15 -12.83 27.44
CA ALA A 331 -1.46 -12.00 26.45
C ALA A 331 0.07 -12.16 26.58
N PRO A 332 0.71 -13.06 25.80
CA PRO A 332 2.16 -13.29 25.88
C PRO A 332 2.98 -12.06 25.48
N GLU A 333 4.19 -11.93 26.02
CA GLU A 333 5.18 -10.92 25.61
C GLU A 333 5.73 -11.16 24.20
N GLY A 334 6.40 -10.15 23.63
CA GLY A 334 7.03 -10.26 22.30
C GLY A 334 6.09 -10.00 21.12
N GLN A 335 4.87 -9.52 21.36
CA GLN A 335 3.86 -9.27 20.31
C GLN A 335 4.22 -8.09 19.40
N THR A 336 5.12 -7.20 19.83
CA THR A 336 5.59 -6.06 19.02
C THR A 336 6.07 -6.49 17.63
N VAL A 337 6.71 -7.67 17.50
CA VAL A 337 7.17 -8.20 16.20
C VAL A 337 6.01 -8.38 15.21
N LEU A 338 4.83 -8.81 15.68
CA LEU A 338 3.66 -9.03 14.85
C LEU A 338 3.08 -7.70 14.36
N LEU A 339 3.02 -6.70 15.24
CA LEU A 339 2.54 -5.35 14.90
C LEU A 339 3.45 -4.70 13.84
N PHE A 340 4.77 -4.80 14.00
CA PHE A 340 5.71 -4.29 13.00
C PHE A 340 5.58 -5.01 11.65
N LEU A 341 5.40 -6.33 11.65
CA LEU A 341 5.20 -7.10 10.43
C LEU A 341 3.86 -6.76 9.76
N LEU A 342 2.77 -6.66 10.51
CA LEU A 342 1.46 -6.22 9.99
C LEU A 342 1.56 -4.86 9.31
N GLN A 343 2.18 -3.89 9.99
CA GLN A 343 2.39 -2.55 9.45
C GLN A 343 3.23 -2.57 8.18
N LYS A 344 4.29 -3.37 8.15
CA LYS A 344 5.13 -3.55 6.96
C LYS A 344 4.32 -4.16 5.80
N CYS A 345 3.52 -5.19 6.04
CA CYS A 345 2.70 -5.83 5.01
C CYS A 345 1.64 -4.88 4.43
N TYR A 346 0.89 -4.15 5.26
CA TYR A 346 -0.09 -3.18 4.78
C TYR A 346 0.55 -2.03 4.00
N ARG A 347 1.68 -1.50 4.48
CA ARG A 347 2.44 -0.47 3.75
C ARG A 347 2.90 -0.97 2.38
N MET A 348 3.33 -2.22 2.29
CA MET A 348 3.74 -2.81 1.02
C MET A 348 2.59 -3.01 0.05
N ILE A 349 1.41 -3.42 0.53
CA ILE A 349 0.20 -3.47 -0.29
C ILE A 349 -0.13 -2.06 -0.83
N LEU A 350 -0.08 -1.02 0.01
CA LEU A 350 -0.31 0.35 -0.44
C LEU A 350 0.70 0.81 -1.50
N ILE A 351 1.99 0.48 -1.33
CA ILE A 351 3.04 0.77 -2.32
C ILE A 351 2.72 0.08 -3.64
N LEU A 352 2.45 -1.23 -3.62
CA LEU A 352 2.12 -2.01 -4.82
C LEU A 352 0.88 -1.44 -5.52
N LEU A 353 -0.18 -1.09 -4.79
CA LEU A 353 -1.37 -0.45 -5.37
C LEU A 353 -1.04 0.91 -6.01
N SER A 354 -0.16 1.70 -5.38
CA SER A 354 0.23 3.03 -5.85
C SER A 354 1.19 3.01 -7.04
N GLU A 355 1.98 1.95 -7.18
CA GLU A 355 2.88 1.72 -8.32
C GLU A 355 2.18 1.05 -9.51
N SER A 356 0.86 0.84 -9.44
CA SER A 356 0.09 0.28 -10.56
C SER A 356 0.22 1.18 -11.79
N VAL A 357 0.80 0.61 -12.85
CA VAL A 357 0.99 1.31 -14.12
C VAL A 357 -0.39 1.48 -14.79
N PRO A 358 -0.70 2.65 -15.38
CA PRO A 358 -1.94 2.90 -16.10
C PRO A 358 -1.94 2.24 -17.49
N VAL A 359 -1.61 0.95 -17.54
CA VAL A 359 -1.54 0.15 -18.76
C VAL A 359 -2.35 -1.12 -18.51
N SER A 360 -3.31 -1.37 -19.39
CA SER A 360 -4.14 -2.57 -19.31
C SER A 360 -3.30 -3.85 -19.40
N GLU A 361 -3.83 -4.94 -18.86
CA GLU A 361 -3.18 -6.25 -18.89
C GLU A 361 -2.75 -6.68 -20.31
N ALA A 362 -3.58 -6.38 -21.32
CA ALA A 362 -3.32 -6.69 -22.72
C ALA A 362 -2.06 -5.98 -23.29
N LEU A 363 -1.76 -4.77 -22.81
CA LEU A 363 -0.60 -3.99 -23.25
C LEU A 363 0.64 -4.20 -22.37
N THR A 364 0.52 -4.88 -21.24
CA THR A 364 1.62 -5.12 -20.30
C THR A 364 2.84 -5.80 -20.96
N PRO A 365 2.69 -6.83 -21.83
CA PRO A 365 3.84 -7.44 -22.50
C PRO A 365 4.61 -6.45 -23.38
N ILE A 366 3.90 -5.57 -24.10
CA ILE A 366 4.48 -4.54 -24.97
C ILE A 366 5.20 -3.50 -24.11
N TYR A 367 4.52 -2.99 -23.09
CA TYR A 367 5.07 -2.00 -22.17
C TYR A 367 6.36 -2.49 -21.47
N ASN A 368 6.38 -3.75 -21.00
CA ASN A 368 7.56 -4.34 -20.38
C ASN A 368 8.75 -4.47 -21.34
N GLN A 369 8.49 -4.79 -22.62
CA GLN A 369 9.53 -4.81 -23.64
C GLN A 369 10.09 -3.41 -23.91
N LEU A 370 9.21 -2.41 -24.03
CA LEU A 370 9.62 -1.01 -24.22
C LEU A 370 10.46 -0.49 -23.05
N GLN A 371 10.04 -0.76 -21.81
CA GLN A 371 10.81 -0.38 -20.62
C GLN A 371 12.18 -1.06 -20.58
N THR A 372 12.25 -2.34 -20.95
CA THR A 372 13.53 -3.05 -21.04
C THR A 372 14.46 -2.39 -22.05
N VAL A 373 13.95 -2.09 -23.26
CA VAL A 373 14.74 -1.40 -24.30
C VAL A 373 15.18 -0.01 -23.83
N LYS A 374 14.28 0.77 -23.21
CA LYS A 374 14.59 2.08 -22.64
C LYS A 374 15.73 2.01 -21.63
N GLN A 375 15.67 1.07 -20.69
CA GLN A 375 16.72 0.89 -19.68
C GLN A 375 18.06 0.52 -20.31
N CYS A 376 18.06 -0.35 -21.32
CA CYS A 376 19.29 -0.68 -22.05
C CYS A 376 19.86 0.55 -22.77
N LEU A 377 19.04 1.32 -23.49
CA LEU A 377 19.48 2.54 -24.17
C LEU A 377 20.04 3.59 -23.19
N LEU A 378 19.40 3.75 -22.03
CA LEU A 378 19.90 4.63 -20.96
C LEU A 378 21.25 4.14 -20.39
N ALA A 379 21.41 2.83 -20.21
CA ALA A 379 22.68 2.26 -19.75
C ALA A 379 23.80 2.49 -20.78
N VAL A 380 23.51 2.33 -22.07
CA VAL A 380 24.43 2.65 -23.16
C VAL A 380 24.82 4.13 -23.10
N ARG A 381 23.84 5.04 -23.01
CA ARG A 381 24.06 6.48 -22.90
C ARG A 381 24.94 6.87 -21.72
N ASN A 382 24.76 6.21 -20.58
CA ASN A 382 25.52 6.51 -19.36
C ASN A 382 26.94 5.95 -19.38
N THR A 383 27.21 4.92 -20.18
CA THR A 383 28.55 4.31 -20.30
C THR A 383 29.51 5.22 -21.09
N GLY A 384 28.97 6.12 -21.92
CA GLY A 384 29.74 7.21 -22.55
C GLY A 384 30.73 6.79 -23.65
N ALA A 385 30.75 5.52 -24.04
CA ALA A 385 31.53 5.06 -25.19
C ALA A 385 30.81 5.46 -26.50
N PRO A 386 31.55 5.82 -27.57
CA PRO A 386 30.95 5.92 -28.91
C PRO A 386 30.40 4.53 -29.27
N CYS A 387 29.10 4.46 -29.57
CA CYS A 387 28.44 3.22 -29.92
C CYS A 387 28.35 3.13 -31.43
N SER A 388 28.87 2.04 -31.99
CA SER A 388 28.81 1.84 -33.44
C SER A 388 27.36 1.59 -33.91
N PRO A 389 27.06 1.77 -35.20
CA PRO A 389 25.72 1.53 -35.73
C PRO A 389 25.33 0.05 -35.60
N GLU A 390 26.33 -0.84 -35.61
CA GLU A 390 26.19 -2.28 -35.40
C GLU A 390 25.76 -2.61 -33.96
N GLU A 391 26.27 -1.88 -32.97
CA GLU A 391 25.88 -2.04 -31.55
C GLU A 391 24.47 -1.52 -31.27
N LEU A 392 24.02 -0.50 -32.01
CA LEU A 392 22.67 0.06 -31.87
C LEU A 392 21.60 -0.74 -32.65
N TYR A 393 22.01 -1.53 -33.64
CA TYR A 393 21.11 -2.29 -34.52
C TYR A 393 20.13 -3.22 -33.78
N PRO A 394 20.52 -3.99 -32.75
CA PRO A 394 19.58 -4.83 -32.00
C PRO A 394 18.44 -4.04 -31.36
N TYR A 395 18.71 -2.84 -30.84
CA TYR A 395 17.68 -1.98 -30.25
C TYR A 395 16.73 -1.45 -31.32
N GLN A 396 17.27 -0.99 -32.46
CA GLN A 396 16.45 -0.55 -33.59
C GLN A 396 15.53 -1.67 -34.08
N MET A 397 16.08 -2.87 -34.30
CA MET A 397 15.30 -4.04 -34.71
C MET A 397 14.21 -4.39 -33.70
N LYS A 398 14.51 -4.30 -32.41
CA LYS A 398 13.52 -4.57 -31.36
C LYS A 398 12.41 -3.52 -31.35
N LEU A 399 12.74 -2.23 -31.48
CA LEU A 399 11.74 -1.15 -31.56
C LEU A 399 10.86 -1.30 -32.79
N THR A 400 11.44 -1.54 -33.97
CA THR A 400 10.68 -1.80 -35.21
C THR A 400 9.79 -3.03 -35.08
N SER A 401 10.26 -4.09 -34.43
CA SER A 401 9.44 -5.29 -34.17
C SER A 401 8.24 -4.98 -33.26
N ILE A 402 8.38 -4.09 -32.28
CA ILE A 402 7.27 -3.65 -31.43
C ILE A 402 6.34 -2.74 -32.21
N ASP A 403 6.90 -1.80 -32.98
CA ASP A 403 6.16 -0.86 -33.81
C ASP A 403 5.25 -1.58 -34.82
N ASN A 404 5.76 -2.64 -35.45
CA ASN A 404 5.00 -3.48 -36.39
C ASN A 404 3.79 -4.19 -35.77
N LEU A 405 3.65 -4.24 -34.44
CA LEU A 405 2.44 -4.72 -33.78
C LEU A 405 1.29 -3.71 -33.85
N ARG A 406 1.57 -2.44 -34.18
CA ARG A 406 0.56 -1.39 -34.32
C ARG A 406 -0.20 -1.55 -35.63
N LYS A 407 -1.50 -1.26 -35.59
CA LYS A 407 -2.37 -1.05 -36.75
C LYS A 407 -2.89 0.37 -36.67
N ASP A 408 -2.81 1.15 -37.75
CA ASP A 408 -3.21 2.56 -37.77
C ASP A 408 -2.61 3.40 -36.62
N GLY A 409 -1.34 3.13 -36.28
CA GLY A 409 -0.62 3.81 -35.20
C GLY A 409 -1.02 3.39 -33.78
N LYS A 410 -1.90 2.38 -33.62
CA LYS A 410 -2.42 1.93 -32.32
C LYS A 410 -2.15 0.45 -32.05
N PHE A 411 -1.90 0.09 -30.80
CA PHE A 411 -1.91 -1.31 -30.37
C PHE A 411 -3.36 -1.74 -30.13
N HIS A 412 -3.65 -2.98 -30.46
CA HIS A 412 -4.98 -3.57 -30.34
C HIS A 412 -4.90 -4.84 -29.50
N ASP A 413 -5.97 -5.15 -28.78
CA ASP A 413 -6.12 -6.46 -28.13
C ASP A 413 -6.53 -7.55 -29.14
N ASP A 414 -6.72 -8.78 -28.64
CA ASP A 414 -7.09 -9.96 -29.42
C ASP A 414 -8.46 -9.82 -30.12
N GLU A 415 -9.30 -8.88 -29.69
CA GLU A 415 -10.63 -8.59 -30.26
C GLU A 415 -10.61 -7.40 -31.23
N GLY A 416 -9.46 -6.72 -31.36
CA GLY A 416 -9.32 -5.55 -32.21
C GLY A 416 -9.78 -4.25 -31.57
N ASN A 417 -9.95 -4.20 -30.24
CA ASN A 417 -10.21 -2.95 -29.52
C ASN A 417 -8.90 -2.26 -29.14
N VAL A 418 -8.93 -0.94 -28.94
CA VAL A 418 -7.78 -0.17 -28.45
C VAL A 418 -7.76 -0.21 -26.92
N PRO A 419 -6.76 -0.87 -26.29
CA PRO A 419 -6.75 -1.01 -24.84
C PRO A 419 -6.29 0.27 -24.12
N GLU A 420 -6.65 0.40 -22.85
CA GLU A 420 -6.20 1.49 -21.99
C GLU A 420 -4.68 1.44 -21.79
N GLY A 421 -4.05 2.63 -21.72
CA GLY A 421 -2.60 2.77 -21.64
C GLY A 421 -1.89 2.83 -22.98
N GLN A 422 -2.63 2.85 -24.09
CA GLN A 422 -2.10 3.03 -25.45
C GLN A 422 -1.14 4.23 -25.55
N ALA A 423 -1.54 5.39 -25.02
CA ALA A 423 -0.75 6.61 -25.07
C ALA A 423 0.59 6.45 -24.33
N MET A 424 0.62 5.73 -23.21
CA MET A 424 1.85 5.45 -22.46
C MET A 424 2.82 4.56 -23.25
N CYS A 425 2.30 3.51 -23.90
CA CYS A 425 3.12 2.66 -24.77
C CYS A 425 3.68 3.45 -25.96
N VAL A 426 2.87 4.31 -26.59
CA VAL A 426 3.30 5.15 -27.71
C VAL A 426 4.36 6.16 -27.25
N SER A 427 4.13 6.88 -26.16
CA SER A 427 5.11 7.82 -25.58
C SER A 427 6.42 7.12 -25.25
N THR A 428 6.37 5.95 -24.62
CA THR A 428 7.60 5.19 -24.27
C THR A 428 8.34 4.72 -25.52
N LEU A 429 7.62 4.31 -26.57
CA LEU A 429 8.20 3.92 -27.86
C LEU A 429 8.87 5.12 -28.55
N GLU A 430 8.22 6.29 -28.56
CA GLU A 430 8.78 7.54 -29.08
C GLU A 430 10.01 7.98 -28.30
N GLU A 431 9.98 7.90 -26.97
CA GLU A 431 11.14 8.17 -26.10
C GLU A 431 12.31 7.22 -26.41
N CYS A 432 12.05 5.94 -26.64
CA CYS A 432 13.09 4.99 -27.04
C CYS A 432 13.70 5.33 -28.40
N TYR A 433 12.89 5.71 -29.39
CA TYR A 433 13.40 6.18 -30.68
C TYR A 433 14.20 7.48 -30.53
N GLY A 434 13.75 8.41 -29.69
CA GLY A 434 14.48 9.64 -29.37
C GLY A 434 15.84 9.38 -28.72
N LEU A 435 15.91 8.48 -27.72
CA LEU A 435 17.16 8.05 -27.11
C LEU A 435 18.10 7.38 -28.11
N LEU A 436 17.55 6.56 -29.01
CA LEU A 436 18.33 5.88 -30.04
C LEU A 436 18.94 6.88 -31.04
N GLU A 437 18.17 7.90 -31.44
CA GLU A 437 18.65 8.96 -32.33
C GLU A 437 19.67 9.87 -31.64
N GLU A 438 19.49 10.19 -30.36
CA GLU A 438 20.48 10.93 -29.55
C GLU A 438 21.83 10.20 -29.52
N LEU A 439 21.81 8.87 -29.37
CA LEU A 439 23.03 8.05 -29.35
C LEU A 439 23.76 8.04 -30.69
N ARG A 440 23.03 8.00 -31.81
CA ARG A 440 23.61 8.08 -33.17
C ARG A 440 24.28 9.43 -33.41
N GLN A 441 23.61 10.53 -33.05
CA GLN A 441 24.18 11.87 -33.26
C GLN A 441 25.45 12.12 -32.43
N ARG A 442 25.60 11.47 -31.27
CA ARG A 442 26.85 11.53 -30.48
C ARG A 442 28.01 10.82 -31.16
N GLU A 443 27.74 9.75 -31.89
CA GLU A 443 28.72 9.05 -32.70
C GLU A 443 29.23 9.96 -33.84
N ASP A 444 28.32 10.51 -34.65
CA ASP A 444 28.66 11.39 -35.78
C ASP A 444 29.55 12.57 -35.33
N ASN A 445 29.20 13.21 -34.21
CA ASN A 445 30.00 14.31 -33.63
C ASN A 445 31.36 13.88 -33.09
N SER A 446 31.52 12.61 -32.69
CA SER A 446 32.80 12.07 -32.22
C SER A 446 33.74 11.70 -33.37
N GLU A 447 33.20 11.21 -34.49
CA GLU A 447 33.97 10.93 -35.71
C GLU A 447 34.46 12.23 -36.38
N ASP A 448 33.63 13.28 -36.40
CA ASP A 448 33.96 14.60 -36.94
C ASP A 448 35.01 15.38 -36.09
N GLN A 449 35.14 15.08 -34.80
CA GLN A 449 36.20 15.64 -33.93
C GLN A 449 37.51 14.84 -33.94
N SER A 450 37.44 13.59 -34.44
CA SER A 450 38.59 12.67 -34.54
C SER A 450 39.28 12.72 -35.92
N SER A 451 38.67 13.41 -36.88
CA SER A 451 39.14 13.63 -38.25
C SER A 451 39.70 15.04 -38.41
#